data_AF-A0A1I5DKS6-F1
#
_entry.id   AF-A0A1I5DKS6-F1
#
_cell.length_a   1.000
_cell.length_b   1.000
_cell.length_c   1.000
_cell.angle_alpha   90.00
_cell.angle_beta   90.00
_cell.angle_gamma   90.00
#
_symmetry.space_group_name_H-M   'P 1'
#
loop_
_entity.id
_entity.type
_entity.pdbx_description
1 polymer ?
#
loop_
_entity_poly.entity_id
_entity_poly.type
_entity_poly.pdbx_seq_one_letter_code
_entity_poly.pdbx_strand_id
1 'polypeptide(L)'
;MTQTIVLISFVPICQAQRVPTLDMNSTDMKEMRVALRQQDKEKEVLRQHLDSLFLRKEYKKIIQECSNRQSEAHLGSLVRYNLIAAHFFEGNIDLSKSLVEKEFSKYTSGIAASNLLSENQTGYLYFLSIDKNWKYIEKKVKEIAMKASVTQSYTEKKKGLQLFDFFIADQKNRLFHDYTDENKDRLHKFKKYKSKRQFEKKAEQICKVVFEFYRKEGKLFSEAEVGELHYIQLVFLLHDNDTKRREYYLELLNDAVTAGVFPIDKKIDFLIVNELKKVKWNNTTKVVTEQEEKMRMQYNLPNYKFSLVM
;
A
#
# COMPACT_ATOMS: atom_id res chain seq x y z
N MET A 1 -50.63 30.06 26.92
CA MET A 1 -50.59 28.62 26.62
C MET A 1 -50.55 28.46 25.12
N THR A 2 -49.40 28.12 24.57
CA THR A 2 -49.25 27.79 23.15
C THR A 2 -48.09 26.81 23.04
N GLN A 3 -48.41 25.54 22.80
CA GLN A 3 -47.44 24.49 22.52
C GLN A 3 -47.09 24.56 21.03
N THR A 4 -45.83 24.85 20.71
CA THR A 4 -45.29 24.66 19.37
C THR A 4 -44.70 23.26 19.29
N ILE A 5 -45.39 22.38 18.57
CA ILE A 5 -44.90 21.08 18.16
C ILE A 5 -43.91 21.31 17.01
N VAL A 6 -42.63 21.03 17.22
CA VAL A 6 -41.64 20.94 16.14
C VAL A 6 -41.64 19.50 15.65
N LEU A 7 -42.29 19.29 14.51
CA LEU A 7 -42.18 18.06 13.70
C LEU A 7 -40.76 17.98 13.13
N ILE A 8 -39.94 17.09 13.69
CA ILE A 8 -38.69 16.67 13.07
C ILE A 8 -39.06 15.67 11.97
N SER A 9 -38.92 16.09 10.72
CA SER A 9 -39.01 15.22 9.56
C SER A 9 -37.91 14.15 9.63
N PHE A 10 -38.33 12.90 9.78
CA PHE A 10 -37.50 11.73 9.53
C PHE A 10 -37.06 11.75 8.06
N VAL A 11 -35.78 12.04 7.81
CA VAL A 11 -35.15 11.72 6.53
C VAL A 11 -35.04 10.20 6.47
N PRO A 12 -35.61 9.53 5.44
CA PRO A 12 -35.46 8.09 5.31
C PRO A 12 -33.99 7.75 5.16
N ILE A 13 -33.53 6.87 6.04
CA ILE A 13 -32.29 6.10 5.90
C ILE A 13 -32.23 5.62 4.45
N CYS A 14 -31.15 5.99 3.77
CA CYS A 14 -30.81 5.49 2.45
C CYS A 14 -31.14 4.00 2.39
N GLN A 15 -32.18 3.66 1.63
CA GLN A 15 -32.35 2.31 1.14
C GLN A 15 -31.02 1.97 0.49
N ALA A 16 -30.33 0.97 1.04
CA ALA A 16 -29.29 0.28 0.35
C ALA A 16 -29.90 -0.16 -0.97
N GLN A 17 -29.64 0.59 -2.05
CA GLN A 17 -29.80 0.07 -3.38
C GLN A 17 -29.00 -1.21 -3.37
N ARG A 18 -29.70 -2.33 -3.48
CA ARG A 18 -29.09 -3.61 -3.79
C ARG A 18 -28.17 -3.33 -4.96
N VAL A 19 -26.86 -3.38 -4.71
CA VAL A 19 -25.90 -3.58 -5.78
C VAL A 19 -26.45 -4.77 -6.55
N PRO A 20 -26.75 -4.63 -7.85
CA PRO A 20 -27.17 -5.78 -8.63
C PRO A 20 -26.05 -6.80 -8.46
N THR A 21 -26.34 -7.91 -7.78
CA THR A 21 -25.60 -9.14 -7.99
C THR A 21 -25.80 -9.43 -9.46
N LEU A 22 -24.82 -8.99 -10.26
CA LEU A 22 -24.65 -9.40 -11.64
C LEU A 22 -24.56 -10.92 -11.61
N ASP A 23 -25.68 -11.58 -11.83
CA ASP A 23 -25.71 -12.96 -12.32
C ASP A 23 -25.13 -12.94 -13.73
N MET A 24 -23.80 -12.79 -13.81
CA MET A 24 -23.04 -13.02 -15.03
C MET A 24 -23.01 -14.51 -15.27
N ASN A 25 -23.48 -14.94 -16.43
CA ASN A 25 -23.40 -16.34 -16.85
C ASN A 25 -21.94 -16.82 -16.78
N SER A 26 -21.73 -18.12 -16.51
CA SER A 26 -20.40 -18.73 -16.38
C SER A 26 -19.48 -18.51 -17.59
N THR A 27 -20.07 -18.26 -18.76
CA THR A 27 -19.39 -17.94 -20.02
C THR A 27 -18.80 -16.53 -20.00
N ASP A 28 -19.57 -15.52 -19.57
CA ASP A 28 -19.12 -14.11 -19.49
C ASP A 28 -17.99 -13.95 -18.48
N MET A 29 -18.06 -14.67 -17.34
CA MET A 29 -16.99 -14.71 -16.35
C MET A 29 -15.72 -15.38 -16.88
N LYS A 30 -15.85 -16.38 -17.76
CA LYS A 30 -14.71 -17.05 -18.40
C LYS A 30 -14.06 -16.15 -19.45
N GLU A 31 -14.86 -15.45 -20.26
CA GLU A 31 -14.37 -14.49 -21.27
C GLU A 31 -13.68 -13.29 -20.62
N MET A 32 -14.25 -12.73 -19.56
CA MET A 32 -13.61 -11.65 -18.79
C MET A 32 -12.27 -12.10 -18.19
N ARG A 33 -12.19 -13.32 -17.64
CA ARG A 33 -10.91 -13.86 -17.12
C ARG A 33 -9.87 -14.06 -18.23
N VAL A 34 -10.28 -14.48 -19.42
CA VAL A 34 -9.38 -14.62 -20.56
C VAL A 34 -8.88 -13.25 -21.01
N ALA A 35 -9.76 -12.26 -21.11
CA ALA A 35 -9.41 -10.88 -21.46
C ALA A 35 -8.43 -10.26 -20.44
N LEU A 36 -8.67 -10.43 -19.13
CA LEU A 36 -7.76 -9.95 -18.08
C LEU A 36 -6.38 -10.61 -18.18
N ARG A 37 -6.32 -11.93 -18.38
CA ARG A 37 -5.05 -12.64 -18.58
C ARG A 37 -4.30 -12.17 -19.81
N GLN A 38 -5.02 -11.80 -20.87
CA GLN A 38 -4.42 -11.28 -22.08
C GLN A 38 -3.83 -9.87 -21.84
N GLN A 39 -4.58 -8.99 -21.16
CA GLN A 39 -4.09 -7.67 -20.75
C GLN A 39 -2.85 -7.77 -19.84
N ASP A 40 -2.83 -8.72 -18.90
CA ASP A 40 -1.67 -8.95 -18.03
C ASP A 40 -0.44 -9.41 -18.82
N LYS A 41 -0.63 -10.30 -19.80
CA LYS A 41 0.46 -10.73 -20.70
C LYS A 41 0.99 -9.57 -21.53
N GLU A 42 0.12 -8.75 -22.12
CA GLU A 42 0.52 -7.58 -22.90
C GLU A 42 1.30 -6.58 -22.06
N LYS A 43 0.82 -6.30 -20.84
CA LYS A 43 1.50 -5.43 -19.89
C LYS A 43 2.88 -5.96 -19.51
N GLU A 44 3.02 -7.27 -19.32
CA GLU A 44 4.32 -7.90 -19.02
C GLU A 44 5.28 -7.84 -20.22
N VAL A 45 4.79 -8.13 -21.44
CA VAL A 45 5.60 -8.02 -22.66
C VAL A 45 6.10 -6.58 -22.86
N LEU A 46 5.22 -5.60 -22.72
CA LEU A 46 5.61 -4.19 -22.84
C LEU A 46 6.61 -3.81 -21.75
N ARG A 47 6.39 -4.26 -20.51
CA ARG A 47 7.32 -3.99 -19.40
C ARG A 47 8.72 -4.51 -19.70
N GLN A 48 8.85 -5.76 -20.14
CA GLN A 48 10.14 -6.34 -20.50
C GLN A 48 10.81 -5.59 -21.67
N HIS A 49 10.01 -5.15 -22.64
CA HIS A 49 10.51 -4.34 -23.75
C HIS A 49 11.04 -2.98 -23.26
N LEU A 50 10.28 -2.25 -22.44
CA LEU A 50 10.68 -0.96 -21.86
C LEU A 50 11.91 -1.09 -20.96
N ASP A 51 11.98 -2.14 -20.15
CA ASP A 51 13.16 -2.46 -19.32
C ASP A 51 14.41 -2.63 -20.20
N SER A 52 14.29 -3.39 -21.29
CA SER A 52 15.38 -3.62 -22.25
C SER A 52 15.83 -2.33 -22.94
N LEU A 53 14.90 -1.47 -23.34
CA LEU A 53 15.23 -0.14 -23.89
C LEU A 53 15.94 0.73 -22.85
N PHE A 54 15.48 0.70 -21.59
CA PHE A 54 16.04 1.50 -20.52
C PHE A 54 17.48 1.08 -20.20
N LEU A 55 17.76 -0.22 -20.15
CA LEU A 55 19.10 -0.76 -19.96
C LEU A 55 20.07 -0.39 -21.09
N ARG A 56 19.55 -0.22 -22.32
CA ARG A 56 20.29 0.26 -23.49
C ARG A 56 20.37 1.79 -23.58
N LYS A 57 19.78 2.51 -22.62
CA LYS A 57 19.69 3.98 -22.59
C LYS A 57 18.97 4.56 -23.81
N GLU A 58 18.06 3.79 -24.41
CA GLU A 58 17.27 4.21 -25.58
C GLU A 58 16.04 5.03 -25.15
N TYR A 59 16.25 6.10 -24.36
CA TYR A 59 15.16 6.84 -23.70
C TYR A 59 14.18 7.50 -24.68
N LYS A 60 14.67 8.00 -25.82
CA LYS A 60 13.79 8.51 -26.90
C LYS A 60 12.80 7.47 -27.41
N LYS A 61 13.21 6.20 -27.53
CA LYS A 61 12.31 5.12 -27.97
C LYS A 61 11.28 4.78 -26.90
N ILE A 62 11.66 4.81 -25.63
CA ILE A 62 10.72 4.66 -24.51
C ILE A 62 9.65 5.77 -24.58
N ILE A 63 10.07 7.01 -24.81
CA ILE A 63 9.15 8.15 -24.92
C ILE A 63 8.17 7.94 -26.08
N GLN A 64 8.66 7.55 -27.25
CA GLN A 64 7.83 7.27 -28.42
C GLN A 64 6.83 6.14 -28.16
N GLU A 65 7.31 4.99 -27.68
CA GLU A 65 6.48 3.81 -27.41
C GLU A 65 5.39 4.11 -26.36
N CYS A 66 5.77 4.78 -25.27
CA CYS A 66 4.82 5.12 -24.21
C CYS A 66 3.83 6.19 -24.65
N SER A 67 4.23 7.15 -25.49
CA SER A 67 3.33 8.20 -25.98
C SER A 67 2.23 7.64 -26.89
N ASN A 68 2.56 6.65 -27.72
CA ASN A 68 1.60 6.00 -28.62
C ASN A 68 0.54 5.18 -27.87
N ARG A 69 0.79 4.84 -26.59
CA ARG A 69 -0.05 3.94 -25.79
C ARG A 69 -0.74 4.64 -24.61
N GLN A 70 -0.71 5.97 -24.54
CA GLN A 70 -1.30 6.71 -23.42
C GLN A 70 -2.83 6.54 -23.29
N SER A 71 -3.51 6.22 -24.39
CA SER A 71 -4.96 5.96 -24.41
C SER A 71 -5.33 4.57 -23.89
N GLU A 72 -4.37 3.65 -23.73
CA GLU A 72 -4.60 2.28 -23.27
C GLU A 72 -4.69 2.22 -21.74
N ALA A 73 -5.93 2.20 -21.22
CA ALA A 73 -6.20 2.29 -19.78
C ALA A 73 -5.49 1.21 -18.95
N HIS A 74 -5.43 -0.04 -19.43
CA HIS A 74 -4.78 -1.17 -18.72
C HIS A 74 -3.25 -1.01 -18.61
N LEU A 75 -2.64 -0.17 -19.46
CA LEU A 75 -1.20 0.12 -19.46
C LEU A 75 -0.85 1.42 -18.72
N GLY A 76 -1.84 2.14 -18.19
CA GLY A 76 -1.69 3.51 -17.73
C GLY A 76 -0.54 3.75 -16.74
N SER A 77 -0.42 2.96 -15.66
CA SER A 77 0.71 3.12 -14.70
C SER A 77 2.05 2.83 -15.39
N LEU A 78 2.15 1.71 -16.11
CA LEU A 78 3.39 1.28 -16.78
C LEU A 78 3.93 2.37 -17.71
N VAL A 79 3.06 2.97 -18.52
CA VAL A 79 3.37 4.05 -19.46
C VAL A 79 3.81 5.32 -18.72
N ARG A 80 3.03 5.79 -17.75
CA ARG A 80 3.28 7.07 -17.07
C ARG A 80 4.60 7.09 -16.30
N TYR A 81 4.90 6.05 -15.54
CA TYR A 81 6.11 6.02 -14.71
C TYR A 81 7.39 5.82 -15.53
N ASN A 82 7.33 5.06 -16.64
CA ASN A 82 8.45 4.98 -17.57
C ASN A 82 8.66 6.30 -18.33
N LEU A 83 7.60 7.05 -18.68
CA LEU A 83 7.72 8.38 -19.27
C LEU A 83 8.40 9.38 -18.33
N ILE A 84 8.01 9.43 -17.05
CA ILE A 84 8.65 10.28 -16.04
C ILE A 84 10.16 10.05 -16.03
N ALA A 85 10.56 8.78 -15.97
CA ALA A 85 11.97 8.41 -15.95
C ALA A 85 12.68 8.73 -17.26
N ALA A 86 12.12 8.34 -18.40
CA ALA A 86 12.74 8.54 -19.70
C ALA A 86 12.97 10.03 -20.01
N HIS A 87 11.99 10.90 -19.72
CA HIS A 87 12.19 12.35 -19.85
C HIS A 87 13.30 12.87 -18.94
N PHE A 88 13.38 12.39 -17.69
CA PHE A 88 14.45 12.79 -16.78
C PHE A 88 15.84 12.43 -17.31
N PHE A 89 16.03 11.17 -17.73
CA PHE A 89 17.33 10.68 -18.20
C PHE A 89 17.72 11.19 -19.59
N GLU A 90 16.76 11.63 -20.40
CA GLU A 90 16.99 12.34 -21.66
C GLU A 90 17.35 13.83 -21.45
N GLY A 91 17.29 14.34 -20.21
CA GLY A 91 17.59 15.72 -19.87
C GLY A 91 16.39 16.69 -19.90
N ASN A 92 15.19 16.19 -20.18
CA ASN A 92 13.94 16.95 -20.16
C ASN A 92 13.38 17.04 -18.72
N ILE A 93 14.15 17.64 -17.82
CA ILE A 93 13.89 17.64 -16.36
C ILE A 93 12.55 18.31 -16.03
N ASP A 94 12.23 19.45 -16.65
CA ASP A 94 11.00 20.18 -16.37
C ASP A 94 9.75 19.41 -16.79
N LEU A 95 9.83 18.71 -17.93
CA LEU A 95 8.74 17.85 -18.39
C LEU A 95 8.55 16.64 -17.48
N SER A 96 9.64 15.99 -17.07
CA SER A 96 9.59 14.90 -16.07
C SER A 96 8.91 15.37 -14.77
N LYS A 97 9.30 16.54 -14.27
CA LYS A 97 8.69 17.15 -13.09
C LYS A 97 7.21 17.47 -13.31
N SER A 98 6.84 18.03 -14.45
CA SER A 98 5.43 18.31 -14.78
C SER A 98 4.59 17.05 -14.82
N LEU A 99 5.12 15.92 -15.29
CA LEU A 99 4.44 14.64 -15.27
C LEU A 99 4.24 14.12 -13.84
N VAL A 100 5.25 14.27 -12.97
CA VAL A 100 5.12 13.96 -11.53
C VAL A 100 4.04 14.81 -10.88
N GLU A 101 4.00 16.12 -11.12
CA GLU A 101 2.95 17.00 -10.58
C GLU A 101 1.55 16.64 -11.09
N LYS A 102 1.43 16.24 -12.36
CA LYS A 102 0.17 15.74 -12.93
C LYS A 102 -0.29 14.47 -12.22
N GLU A 103 0.60 13.55 -11.86
CA GLU A 103 0.22 12.40 -11.05
C GLU A 103 -0.23 12.84 -9.65
N PHE A 104 0.49 13.75 -8.99
CA PHE A 104 0.10 14.26 -7.67
C PHE A 104 -1.28 14.92 -7.64
N SER A 105 -1.67 15.62 -8.70
CA SER A 105 -3.00 16.27 -8.77
C SER A 105 -4.19 15.32 -8.69
N LYS A 106 -3.96 14.01 -8.86
CA LYS A 106 -5.00 12.97 -8.79
C LYS A 106 -5.26 12.48 -7.36
N TYR A 107 -4.42 12.86 -6.40
CA TYR A 107 -4.47 12.32 -5.05
C TYR A 107 -4.88 13.40 -4.05
N THR A 108 -5.91 13.09 -3.26
CA THR A 108 -6.34 13.86 -2.08
C THR A 108 -5.88 13.23 -0.77
N SER A 109 -5.48 11.96 -0.82
CA SER A 109 -5.01 11.16 0.31
C SER A 109 -3.49 11.02 0.29
N GLY A 110 -2.85 11.16 1.46
CA GLY A 110 -1.41 10.93 1.61
C GLY A 110 -1.03 9.47 1.34
N ILE A 111 -1.87 8.52 1.77
CA ILE A 111 -1.67 7.09 1.50
C ILE A 111 -1.80 6.81 0.01
N ALA A 112 -2.82 7.36 -0.65
CA ALA A 112 -2.97 7.18 -2.09
C ALA A 112 -1.80 7.82 -2.86
N ALA A 113 -1.32 8.99 -2.42
CA ALA A 113 -0.14 9.64 -2.99
C ALA A 113 1.15 8.84 -2.76
N SER A 114 1.24 8.06 -1.67
CA SER A 114 2.37 7.17 -1.43
C SER A 114 2.54 6.09 -2.51
N ASN A 115 1.51 5.84 -3.34
CA ASN A 115 1.65 4.95 -4.49
C ASN A 115 2.77 5.43 -5.44
N LEU A 116 3.01 6.74 -5.57
CA LEU A 116 4.16 7.24 -6.32
C LEU A 116 5.52 6.78 -5.75
N LEU A 117 5.58 6.30 -4.51
CA LEU A 117 6.78 5.76 -3.87
C LEU A 117 6.83 4.23 -3.85
N SER A 118 5.79 3.54 -4.34
CA SER A 118 5.72 2.08 -4.39
C SER A 118 5.70 1.51 -5.82
N GLU A 119 5.71 2.38 -6.84
CA GLU A 119 5.59 1.97 -8.23
C GLU A 119 6.84 1.27 -8.76
N ASN A 120 6.59 0.15 -9.43
CA ASN A 120 7.55 -0.93 -9.57
C ASN A 120 8.14 -1.03 -11.00
N GLN A 121 8.10 0.08 -11.74
CA GLN A 121 8.61 0.14 -13.12
C GLN A 121 10.09 0.48 -13.13
N THR A 122 10.90 -0.30 -13.85
CA THR A 122 12.37 -0.20 -13.82
C THR A 122 12.88 1.22 -14.02
N GLY A 123 12.42 1.92 -15.07
CA GLY A 123 12.87 3.29 -15.31
C GLY A 123 12.57 4.22 -14.12
N TYR A 124 11.38 4.07 -13.54
CA TYR A 124 10.94 4.88 -12.41
C TYR A 124 11.71 4.56 -11.12
N LEU A 125 12.07 3.31 -10.88
CA LEU A 125 12.98 2.95 -9.79
C LEU A 125 14.33 3.66 -9.95
N TYR A 126 14.87 3.72 -11.18
CA TYR A 126 16.15 4.41 -11.42
C TYR A 126 16.01 5.89 -11.13
N PHE A 127 14.89 6.50 -11.53
CA PHE A 127 14.55 7.87 -11.19
C PHE A 127 14.45 8.07 -9.67
N LEU A 128 13.77 7.19 -8.94
CA LEU A 128 13.62 7.22 -7.48
C LEU A 128 14.92 6.91 -6.71
N SER A 129 15.88 6.24 -7.33
CA SER A 129 17.19 5.92 -6.72
C SER A 129 18.10 7.14 -6.54
N ILE A 130 17.75 8.25 -7.19
CA ILE A 130 18.38 9.56 -7.03
C ILE A 130 17.76 10.23 -5.81
N ASP A 131 18.56 10.43 -4.76
CA ASP A 131 18.07 10.93 -3.46
C ASP A 131 17.30 12.26 -3.56
N LYS A 132 17.68 13.13 -4.50
CA LYS A 132 16.97 14.40 -4.75
C LYS A 132 15.53 14.17 -5.25
N ASN A 133 15.33 13.20 -6.15
CA ASN A 133 14.02 12.86 -6.70
C ASN A 133 13.16 12.15 -5.64
N TRP A 134 13.76 11.21 -4.89
CA TRP A 134 13.10 10.58 -3.75
C TRP A 134 12.58 11.62 -2.76
N LYS A 135 13.46 12.50 -2.27
CA LYS A 135 13.12 13.52 -1.29
C LYS A 135 12.06 14.50 -1.80
N TYR A 136 12.05 14.78 -3.09
CA TYR A 136 11.02 15.62 -3.72
C TYR A 136 9.64 14.98 -3.60
N ILE A 137 9.52 13.71 -4.02
CA ILE A 137 8.25 12.98 -3.98
C ILE A 137 7.83 12.74 -2.53
N GLU A 138 8.74 12.33 -1.65
CA GLU A 138 8.49 12.18 -0.22
C GLU A 138 7.93 13.46 0.40
N LYS A 139 8.53 14.62 0.11
CA LYS A 139 8.03 15.91 0.61
C LYS A 139 6.60 16.19 0.15
N LYS A 140 6.30 15.99 -1.14
CA LYS A 140 4.97 16.20 -1.71
C LYS A 140 3.93 15.26 -1.12
N VAL A 141 4.26 13.99 -0.96
CA VAL A 141 3.42 12.98 -0.32
C VAL A 141 3.09 13.39 1.13
N LYS A 142 4.09 13.89 1.89
CA LYS A 142 3.88 14.43 3.25
C LYS A 142 3.01 15.69 3.26
N GLU A 143 3.20 16.61 2.31
CA GLU A 143 2.35 17.80 2.19
C GLU A 143 0.87 17.44 1.96
N ILE A 144 0.59 16.43 1.14
CA ILE A 144 -0.79 15.93 0.91
C ILE A 144 -1.33 15.30 2.20
N ALA A 145 -0.54 14.44 2.88
CA ALA A 145 -0.94 13.84 4.16
C ALA A 145 -1.25 14.89 5.24
N MET A 146 -0.45 15.96 5.31
CA MET A 146 -0.67 17.08 6.24
C MET A 146 -1.94 17.88 5.91
N LYS A 147 -2.26 18.05 4.63
CA LYS A 147 -3.50 18.71 4.21
C LYS A 147 -4.74 17.87 4.48
N ALA A 148 -4.64 16.54 4.42
CA ALA A 148 -5.74 15.65 4.75
C ALA A 148 -6.08 15.61 6.25
N SER A 149 -5.14 15.98 7.12
CA SER A 149 -5.25 15.89 8.59
C SER A 149 -5.71 17.19 9.27
N VAL A 150 -6.34 18.12 8.53
CA VAL A 150 -6.64 19.49 9.00
C VAL A 150 -7.44 19.55 10.30
N THR A 151 -8.33 18.59 10.56
CA THR A 151 -9.22 18.56 11.74
C THR A 151 -8.59 18.03 13.03
N GLN A 152 -7.36 17.50 13.00
CA GLN A 152 -6.69 16.89 14.16
C GLN A 152 -5.97 17.90 15.06
N SER A 153 -5.82 17.58 16.36
CA SER A 153 -5.00 18.40 17.27
C SER A 153 -3.51 18.38 16.87
N TYR A 154 -2.74 19.38 17.29
CA TYR A 154 -1.32 19.49 16.90
C TYR A 154 -0.47 18.29 17.35
N THR A 155 -0.73 17.74 18.53
CA THR A 155 0.00 16.58 19.06
C THR A 155 -0.32 15.31 18.27
N GLU A 156 -1.59 15.11 17.91
CA GLU A 156 -2.06 13.99 17.09
C GLU A 156 -1.48 14.06 15.66
N LYS A 157 -1.41 15.26 15.08
CA LYS A 157 -0.74 15.52 13.79
C LYS A 157 0.72 15.06 13.78
N LYS A 158 1.46 15.28 14.87
CA LYS A 158 2.87 14.82 14.96
C LYS A 158 2.98 13.30 14.97
N LYS A 159 2.10 12.61 15.69
CA LYS A 159 2.10 11.15 15.78
C LYS A 159 1.68 10.52 14.45
N GLY A 160 0.66 11.08 13.79
CA GLY A 160 0.29 10.70 12.42
C GLY A 160 1.47 10.86 11.46
N LEU A 161 2.16 12.00 11.48
CA LEU A 161 3.34 12.18 10.63
C LEU A 161 4.47 11.19 10.92
N GLN A 162 4.69 10.84 12.18
CA GLN A 162 5.68 9.83 12.55
C GLN A 162 5.29 8.43 12.06
N LEU A 163 4.03 8.04 12.18
CA LEU A 163 3.52 6.79 11.58
C LEU A 163 3.71 6.79 10.06
N PHE A 164 3.46 7.93 9.41
CA PHE A 164 3.66 8.07 7.98
C PHE A 164 5.13 7.96 7.58
N ASP A 165 6.04 8.53 8.36
CA ASP A 165 7.49 8.38 8.15
C ASP A 165 7.92 6.92 8.25
N PHE A 166 7.37 6.16 9.21
CA PHE A 166 7.61 4.72 9.30
C PHE A 166 7.10 3.99 8.06
N PHE A 167 5.92 4.36 7.58
CA PHE A 167 5.33 3.79 6.35
C PHE A 167 6.19 4.02 5.13
N ILE A 168 6.65 5.26 4.90
CA ILE A 168 7.53 5.59 3.77
C ILE A 168 8.88 4.88 3.89
N ALA A 169 9.45 4.78 5.10
CA ALA A 169 10.71 4.07 5.31
C ALA A 169 10.59 2.57 5.02
N ASP A 170 9.49 1.97 5.44
CA ASP A 170 9.13 0.57 5.23
C ASP A 170 8.87 0.27 3.74
N GLN A 171 8.07 1.09 3.05
CA GLN A 171 7.86 1.03 1.60
C GLN A 171 9.18 1.14 0.83
N LYS A 172 10.03 2.13 1.19
CA LYS A 172 11.35 2.29 0.57
C LYS A 172 12.19 1.03 0.71
N ASN A 173 12.20 0.44 1.91
CA ASN A 173 13.00 -0.75 2.17
C ASN A 173 12.53 -1.92 1.30
N ARG A 174 11.22 -2.18 1.21
CA ARG A 174 10.63 -3.23 0.37
C ARG A 174 10.86 -3.01 -1.12
N LEU A 175 10.56 -1.79 -1.60
CA LEU A 175 10.67 -1.44 -3.01
C LEU A 175 12.06 -1.74 -3.55
N PHE A 176 13.12 -1.60 -2.74
CA PHE A 176 14.47 -1.91 -3.21
C PHE A 176 14.96 -3.33 -2.87
N HIS A 177 14.21 -4.10 -2.06
CA HIS A 177 14.51 -5.48 -1.73
C HIS A 177 13.90 -6.50 -2.69
N ASP A 178 12.64 -6.32 -3.09
CA ASP A 178 11.91 -7.28 -3.93
C ASP A 178 12.58 -7.46 -5.32
N TYR A 179 13.50 -6.56 -5.68
CA TYR A 179 14.32 -6.65 -6.88
C TYR A 179 15.63 -7.42 -6.72
N THR A 180 15.98 -7.84 -5.52
CA THR A 180 17.23 -8.55 -5.24
C THR A 180 17.07 -10.08 -5.19
N ASP A 181 15.89 -10.60 -4.82
CA ASP A 181 15.68 -12.05 -4.62
C ASP A 181 14.88 -12.72 -5.76
N GLU A 182 13.79 -12.13 -6.28
CA GLU A 182 12.92 -12.76 -7.31
C GLU A 182 13.13 -12.25 -8.74
N ASN A 183 13.76 -11.08 -8.91
CA ASN A 183 14.00 -10.43 -10.20
C ASN A 183 15.49 -10.26 -10.51
N LYS A 184 16.33 -11.23 -10.11
CA LYS A 184 17.80 -11.20 -10.26
C LYS A 184 18.27 -10.83 -11.68
N ASP A 185 17.50 -11.22 -12.71
CA ASP A 185 17.81 -10.95 -14.10
C ASP A 185 17.44 -9.53 -14.56
N ARG A 186 16.40 -8.91 -13.99
CA ARG A 186 15.91 -7.60 -14.46
C ARG A 186 16.81 -6.44 -14.04
N LEU A 187 17.52 -6.57 -12.92
CA LEU A 187 18.22 -5.45 -12.29
C LEU A 187 19.60 -5.77 -11.71
N HIS A 188 20.36 -6.67 -12.33
CA HIS A 188 21.77 -6.93 -11.99
C HIS A 188 22.67 -5.66 -11.97
N LYS A 189 22.16 -4.51 -12.42
CA LYS A 189 22.80 -3.18 -12.45
C LYS A 189 22.29 -2.17 -11.40
N PHE A 190 21.33 -2.49 -10.54
CA PHE A 190 21.08 -1.72 -9.31
C PHE A 190 22.18 -1.98 -8.28
N LYS A 191 23.41 -1.64 -8.62
CA LYS A 191 24.64 -1.84 -7.82
C LYS A 191 24.64 -1.10 -6.47
N LYS A 192 23.58 -0.35 -6.15
CA LYS A 192 23.46 0.44 -4.92
C LYS A 192 22.81 -0.32 -3.77
N TYR A 193 22.12 -1.44 -4.03
CA TYR A 193 21.46 -2.20 -2.97
C TYR A 193 22.24 -3.44 -2.58
N LYS A 194 22.58 -3.39 -1.29
CA LYS A 194 23.43 -4.29 -0.54
C LYS A 194 22.76 -5.67 -0.38
N SER A 195 23.55 -6.69 -0.07
CA SER A 195 23.10 -8.09 0.11
C SER A 195 21.83 -8.23 0.95
N LYS A 196 21.06 -9.31 0.75
CA LYS A 196 19.89 -9.70 1.55
C LYS A 196 20.03 -9.43 3.05
N ARG A 197 21.18 -9.79 3.63
CA ARG A 197 21.54 -9.53 5.04
C ARG A 197 21.43 -8.05 5.45
N GLN A 198 21.79 -7.11 4.57
CA GLN A 198 21.70 -5.68 4.86
C GLN A 198 20.27 -5.16 4.77
N PHE A 199 19.43 -5.74 3.90
CA PHE A 199 18.00 -5.47 3.92
C PHE A 199 17.36 -5.98 5.21
N GLU A 200 17.60 -7.24 5.58
CA GLU A 200 17.07 -7.83 6.82
C GLU A 200 17.48 -6.99 8.03
N LYS A 201 18.74 -6.52 8.06
CA LYS A 201 19.21 -5.59 9.10
C LYS A 201 18.43 -4.28 9.12
N LYS A 202 18.11 -3.71 7.95
CA LYS A 202 17.36 -2.44 7.85
C LYS A 202 15.88 -2.61 8.18
N ALA A 203 15.27 -3.72 7.74
CA ALA A 203 13.92 -4.09 8.14
C ALA A 203 13.82 -4.22 9.66
N GLU A 204 14.78 -4.94 10.28
CA GLU A 204 14.85 -5.08 11.73
C GLU A 204 15.06 -3.74 12.44
N GLN A 205 15.85 -2.82 11.87
CA GLN A 205 15.98 -1.46 12.41
C GLN A 205 14.66 -0.69 12.37
N ILE A 206 13.90 -0.79 11.27
CA ILE A 206 12.58 -0.15 11.15
C ILE A 206 11.63 -0.75 12.19
N CYS A 207 11.55 -2.08 12.30
CA CYS A 207 10.71 -2.76 13.30
C CYS A 207 11.08 -2.34 14.74
N LYS A 208 12.37 -2.21 15.06
CA LYS A 208 12.83 -1.70 16.36
C LYS A 208 12.33 -0.29 16.64
N VAL A 209 12.45 0.63 15.68
CA VAL A 209 12.01 2.03 15.86
C VAL A 209 10.49 2.10 16.04
N VAL A 210 9.74 1.32 15.25
CA VAL A 210 8.28 1.24 15.39
C VAL A 210 7.88 0.66 16.75
N PHE A 211 8.56 -0.40 17.19
CA PHE A 211 8.31 -1.00 18.50
C PHE A 211 8.54 0.01 19.64
N GLU A 212 9.66 0.72 19.61
CA GLU A 212 9.99 1.74 20.61
C GLU A 212 8.96 2.87 20.63
N PHE A 213 8.43 3.25 19.47
CA PHE A 213 7.32 4.19 19.37
C PHE A 213 6.07 3.66 20.08
N TYR A 214 5.58 2.47 19.75
CA TYR A 214 4.38 1.93 20.39
C TYR A 214 4.59 1.62 21.88
N ARG A 215 5.78 1.18 22.27
CA ARG A 215 6.14 0.98 23.68
C ARG A 215 6.05 2.26 24.49
N LYS A 216 6.50 3.38 23.92
CA LYS A 216 6.42 4.70 24.53
C LYS A 216 4.98 5.22 24.59
N GLU A 217 4.24 5.05 23.50
CA GLU A 217 2.88 5.58 23.38
C GLU A 217 1.85 4.73 24.13
N GLY A 218 2.11 3.44 24.33
CA GLY A 218 1.30 2.52 25.12
C GLY A 218 -0.10 2.25 24.54
N LYS A 219 -0.33 2.56 23.27
CA LYS A 219 -1.63 2.37 22.61
C LYS A 219 -1.53 2.32 21.09
N LEU A 220 -2.57 1.81 20.45
CA LEU A 220 -2.85 2.07 19.04
C LEU A 220 -3.74 3.31 18.90
N PHE A 221 -3.57 4.05 17.81
CA PHE A 221 -4.29 5.29 17.54
C PHE A 221 -5.59 5.04 16.78
N SER A 222 -6.62 5.81 17.10
CA SER A 222 -7.90 5.81 16.36
C SER A 222 -7.82 6.58 15.05
N GLU A 223 -8.81 6.35 14.17
CA GLU A 223 -8.99 7.17 12.96
C GLU A 223 -9.16 8.65 13.27
N ALA A 224 -9.82 9.00 14.38
CA ALA A 224 -9.93 10.40 14.81
C ALA A 224 -8.54 11.02 15.08
N GLU A 225 -7.61 10.25 15.64
CA GLU A 225 -6.26 10.73 16.00
C GLU A 225 -5.31 10.80 14.81
N VAL A 226 -5.33 9.81 13.91
CA VAL A 226 -4.30 9.68 12.86
C VAL A 226 -4.86 9.56 11.45
N GLY A 227 -6.18 9.65 11.30
CA GLY A 227 -6.88 9.65 10.01
C GLY A 227 -6.68 8.34 9.27
N GLU A 228 -6.45 8.43 7.97
CA GLU A 228 -6.28 7.27 7.09
C GLU A 228 -5.12 6.34 7.52
N LEU A 229 -4.14 6.86 8.28
CA LEU A 229 -3.01 6.09 8.81
C LEU A 229 -3.40 5.09 9.89
N HIS A 230 -4.63 5.19 10.39
CA HIS A 230 -5.18 4.29 11.39
C HIS A 230 -4.99 2.83 11.00
N TYR A 231 -5.35 2.45 9.78
CA TYR A 231 -5.21 1.07 9.31
C TYR A 231 -3.77 0.65 9.00
N ILE A 232 -2.90 1.60 8.66
CA ILE A 232 -1.48 1.33 8.39
C ILE A 232 -0.75 0.84 9.64
N GLN A 233 -1.21 1.20 10.84
CA GLN A 233 -0.62 0.69 12.08
C GLN A 233 -0.55 -0.83 12.09
N LEU A 234 -1.59 -1.51 11.61
CA LEU A 234 -1.66 -2.97 11.54
C LEU A 234 -0.59 -3.56 10.63
N VAL A 235 -0.31 -2.91 9.49
CA VAL A 235 0.74 -3.31 8.55
C VAL A 235 2.10 -3.40 9.27
N PHE A 236 2.41 -2.44 10.14
CA PHE A 236 3.67 -2.47 10.89
C PHE A 236 3.74 -3.66 11.86
N LEU A 237 2.66 -3.91 12.61
CA LEU A 237 2.60 -5.02 13.56
C LEU A 237 2.74 -6.36 12.81
N LEU A 238 2.12 -6.48 11.64
CA LEU A 238 2.18 -7.68 10.79
C LEU A 238 3.57 -7.93 10.23
N HIS A 239 4.34 -6.88 9.92
CA HIS A 239 5.68 -7.02 9.36
C HIS A 239 6.76 -7.39 10.37
N ASP A 240 6.52 -7.21 11.67
CA ASP A 240 7.49 -7.60 12.70
C ASP A 240 7.62 -9.13 12.79
N ASN A 241 8.85 -9.64 12.83
CA ASN A 241 9.15 -11.07 12.96
C ASN A 241 9.59 -11.48 14.37
N ASP A 242 9.79 -10.53 15.28
CA ASP A 242 10.17 -10.83 16.66
C ASP A 242 8.95 -11.26 17.48
N THR A 243 8.99 -12.47 18.05
CA THR A 243 7.87 -13.05 18.79
C THR A 243 7.48 -12.23 20.02
N LYS A 244 8.46 -11.69 20.77
CA LYS A 244 8.19 -10.93 22.00
C LYS A 244 7.55 -9.59 21.69
N ARG A 245 8.01 -8.90 20.64
CA ARG A 245 7.38 -7.66 20.19
C ARG A 245 5.95 -7.90 19.70
N ARG A 246 5.71 -9.03 19.03
CA ARG A 246 4.37 -9.41 18.57
C ARG A 246 3.41 -9.75 19.72
N GLU A 247 3.90 -10.36 20.79
CA GLU A 247 3.12 -10.55 22.03
C GLU A 247 2.67 -9.20 22.59
N TYR A 248 3.59 -8.24 22.69
CA TYR A 248 3.25 -6.87 23.10
C TYR A 248 2.24 -6.19 22.16
N TYR A 249 2.40 -6.33 20.84
CA TYR A 249 1.42 -5.80 19.89
C TYR A 249 0.03 -6.43 20.02
N LEU A 250 -0.04 -7.70 20.39
CA LEU A 250 -1.31 -8.37 20.65
C LEU A 250 -1.99 -7.79 21.89
N GLU A 251 -1.24 -7.45 22.94
CA GLU A 251 -1.76 -6.73 24.11
C GLU A 251 -2.35 -5.38 23.70
N LEU A 252 -1.61 -4.56 22.97
CA LEU A 252 -2.10 -3.28 22.47
C LEU A 252 -3.36 -3.41 21.60
N LEU A 253 -3.43 -4.46 20.78
CA LEU A 253 -4.58 -4.71 19.91
C LEU A 253 -5.80 -5.19 20.70
N ASN A 254 -5.61 -5.94 21.78
CA ASN A 254 -6.70 -6.32 22.71
C ASN A 254 -7.30 -5.08 23.37
N ASP A 255 -6.45 -4.18 23.86
CA ASP A 255 -6.89 -2.94 24.50
C ASP A 255 -7.62 -2.04 23.50
N ALA A 256 -7.08 -1.93 22.28
CA ALA A 256 -7.69 -1.14 21.22
C ALA A 256 -9.05 -1.69 20.76
N VAL A 257 -9.21 -3.02 20.67
CA VAL A 257 -10.52 -3.64 20.36
C VAL A 257 -11.51 -3.40 21.50
N THR A 258 -11.08 -3.54 22.75
CA THR A 258 -11.92 -3.30 23.93
C THR A 258 -12.39 -1.84 23.99
N ALA A 259 -11.51 -0.90 23.62
CA ALA A 259 -11.81 0.52 23.54
C ALA A 259 -12.61 0.94 22.28
N GLY A 260 -12.92 0.00 21.38
CA GLY A 260 -13.63 0.31 20.12
C GLY A 260 -12.79 1.06 19.08
N VAL A 261 -11.46 1.10 19.25
CA VAL A 261 -10.52 1.72 18.32
C VAL A 261 -10.33 0.87 17.06
N PHE A 262 -10.28 -0.46 17.20
CA PHE A 262 -10.24 -1.40 16.08
C PHE A 262 -11.37 -2.42 16.18
N PRO A 263 -11.91 -2.91 15.05
CA PRO A 263 -12.84 -4.03 15.07
C PRO A 263 -12.12 -5.34 15.41
N ILE A 264 -12.83 -6.27 16.05
CA ILE A 264 -12.31 -7.57 16.47
C ILE A 264 -11.72 -8.38 15.30
N ASP A 265 -12.27 -8.22 14.10
CA ASP A 265 -11.78 -8.88 12.88
C ASP A 265 -10.29 -8.59 12.63
N LYS A 266 -9.80 -7.39 12.96
CA LYS A 266 -8.38 -7.03 12.76
C LYS A 266 -7.44 -7.70 13.75
N LYS A 267 -7.92 -7.96 14.97
CA LYS A 267 -7.21 -8.83 15.92
C LYS A 267 -7.10 -10.24 15.37
N ILE A 268 -8.16 -10.75 14.77
CA ILE A 268 -8.18 -12.10 14.21
C ILE A 268 -7.25 -12.18 12.98
N ASP A 269 -7.28 -11.19 12.09
CA ASP A 269 -6.34 -11.10 10.95
C ASP A 269 -4.88 -11.17 11.46
N PHE A 270 -4.55 -10.46 12.54
CA PHE A 270 -3.23 -10.48 13.16
C PHE A 270 -2.84 -11.86 13.72
N LEU A 271 -3.77 -12.53 14.41
CA LEU A 271 -3.55 -13.88 14.95
C LEU A 271 -3.31 -14.91 13.84
N ILE A 272 -4.11 -14.87 12.78
CA ILE A 272 -3.94 -15.77 11.63
C ILE A 272 -2.57 -15.54 11.00
N VAL A 273 -2.18 -14.30 10.71
CA VAL A 273 -0.86 -14.00 10.13
C VAL A 273 0.28 -14.47 11.06
N ASN A 274 0.12 -14.34 12.38
CA ASN A 274 1.11 -14.84 13.33
C ASN A 274 1.33 -16.35 13.22
N GLU A 275 0.26 -17.12 13.01
CA GLU A 275 0.35 -18.57 12.80
C GLU A 275 0.94 -18.91 11.42
N LEU A 276 0.58 -18.17 10.37
CA LEU A 276 1.12 -18.40 9.01
C LEU A 276 2.64 -18.24 8.95
N LYS A 277 3.24 -17.34 9.74
CA LYS A 277 4.69 -17.18 9.81
C LYS A 277 5.43 -18.44 10.31
N LYS A 278 4.73 -19.37 10.96
CA LYS A 278 5.29 -20.64 11.46
C LYS A 278 5.17 -21.78 10.44
N VAL A 279 4.51 -21.55 9.29
CA VAL A 279 4.13 -22.59 8.33
C VAL A 279 4.85 -22.38 7.00
N LYS A 280 5.17 -23.49 6.30
CA LYS A 280 5.72 -23.43 4.93
C LYS A 280 4.68 -22.95 3.92
N TRP A 281 5.12 -22.17 2.92
CA TRP A 281 4.26 -21.56 1.89
C TRP A 281 3.24 -22.50 1.25
N ASN A 282 3.65 -23.74 0.99
CA ASN A 282 2.87 -24.79 0.32
C ASN A 282 1.59 -25.18 1.10
N ASN A 283 1.57 -24.93 2.41
CA ASN A 283 0.46 -25.27 3.30
C ASN A 283 -0.39 -24.05 3.67
N THR A 284 -0.04 -22.85 3.17
CA THR A 284 -0.67 -21.58 3.57
C THR A 284 -2.17 -21.59 3.35
N THR A 285 -2.64 -22.00 2.17
CA THR A 285 -4.08 -21.98 1.84
C THR A 285 -4.89 -22.87 2.78
N LYS A 286 -4.41 -24.09 3.06
CA LYS A 286 -5.09 -25.02 3.96
C LYS A 286 -5.13 -24.46 5.39
N VAL A 287 -4.00 -23.95 5.88
CA VAL A 287 -3.91 -23.36 7.22
C VAL A 287 -4.77 -22.10 7.35
N VAL A 288 -4.84 -21.24 6.34
CA VAL A 288 -5.74 -20.07 6.34
C VAL A 288 -7.19 -20.52 6.52
N THR A 289 -7.67 -21.47 5.72
CA THR A 289 -9.06 -21.95 5.82
C THR A 289 -9.36 -22.55 7.19
N GLU A 290 -8.48 -23.41 7.69
CA GLU A 290 -8.64 -24.05 9.01
C GLU A 290 -8.61 -23.02 10.15
N GLN A 291 -7.70 -22.05 10.10
CA GLN A 291 -7.64 -21.00 11.11
C GLN A 291 -8.83 -20.05 11.00
N GLU A 292 -9.27 -19.70 9.80
CA GLU A 292 -10.46 -18.86 9.60
C GLU A 292 -11.69 -19.52 10.25
N GLU A 293 -11.95 -20.80 9.96
CA GLU A 293 -13.07 -21.54 10.55
C GLU A 293 -12.96 -21.63 12.07
N LYS A 294 -11.77 -21.95 12.60
CA LYS A 294 -11.51 -21.97 14.03
C LYS A 294 -11.81 -20.62 14.69
N MET A 295 -11.39 -19.52 14.06
CA MET A 295 -11.61 -18.18 14.60
C MET A 295 -13.07 -17.74 14.52
N ARG A 296 -13.79 -18.09 13.43
CA ARG A 296 -15.25 -17.87 13.34
C ARG A 296 -15.97 -18.50 14.52
N MET A 297 -15.63 -19.75 14.85
CA MET A 297 -16.23 -20.48 15.97
C MET A 297 -15.80 -19.89 17.32
N GLN A 298 -14.50 -19.63 17.52
CA GLN A 298 -13.95 -19.12 18.78
C GLN A 298 -14.51 -17.74 19.17
N TYR A 299 -14.72 -16.87 18.18
CA TYR A 299 -15.16 -15.48 18.41
C TYR A 299 -16.63 -15.24 18.06
N ASN A 300 -17.39 -16.28 17.68
CA ASN A 300 -18.78 -16.21 17.25
C ASN A 300 -19.03 -15.19 16.10
N LEU A 301 -18.19 -15.28 15.06
CA LEU A 301 -18.23 -14.40 13.88
C LEU A 301 -18.54 -15.24 12.62
N PRO A 302 -19.80 -15.64 12.39
CA PRO A 302 -20.15 -16.60 11.33
C PRO A 302 -19.81 -16.11 9.91
N ASN A 303 -19.74 -14.78 9.72
CA ASN A 303 -19.46 -14.15 8.44
C ASN A 303 -18.02 -13.64 8.30
N TYR A 304 -17.14 -13.87 9.29
CA TYR A 304 -15.77 -13.39 9.23
C TYR A 304 -15.02 -14.07 8.07
N LYS A 305 -14.34 -13.26 7.26
CA LYS A 305 -13.47 -13.76 6.20
C LYS A 305 -12.10 -13.14 6.37
N PHE A 306 -11.06 -13.97 6.34
CA PHE A 306 -9.70 -13.47 6.45
C PHE A 306 -9.42 -12.50 5.31
N SER A 307 -9.00 -11.30 5.69
CA SER A 307 -8.69 -10.22 4.76
C SER A 307 -7.31 -9.72 5.13
N LEU A 308 -6.30 -10.13 4.36
CA LEU A 308 -4.99 -9.53 4.48
C LEU A 308 -5.12 -8.03 4.15
N VAL A 309 -5.03 -7.18 5.17
CA VAL A 309 -4.82 -5.75 4.98
C VAL A 309 -3.39 -5.61 4.49
N MET A 310 -3.21 -5.49 3.17
CA MET A 310 -1.93 -5.15 2.54
C MET A 310 -1.82 -3.67 2.31
#